data_AF-A0A8T4WIK0-F1
#
_entry.id   AF-A0A8T4WIK0-F1
#
_cell.length_a   1.000
_cell.length_b   1.000
_cell.length_c   1.000
_cell.angle_alpha   90.00
_cell.angle_beta   90.00
_cell.angle_gamma   90.00
#
_symmetry.space_group_name_H-M   'P 1'
#
loop_
_entity.id
_entity.type
_entity.pdbx_description
1 polymer ?
#
loop_
_entity_poly.entity_id
_entity_poly.type
_entity_poly.pdbx_seq_one_letter_code
_entity_poly.pdbx_strand_id
1 'polypeptide(L)'
;MTDIYGTHTPPFEFIEDELTLKAIEDDQQMHYTRELEEDIVEKPVISEDARITIQPVEPLNLPKELTSSLLIDFENPIVIDSGMKKEVFATFPIEIAVFLESGSPEKPLDIFTLA
;
A
#
# COMPACT_ATOMS: atom_id res chain seq x y z
N MET A 1 -9.72 13.53 -12.58
CA MET A 1 -8.70 12.79 -11.83
C MET A 1 -8.92 11.32 -12.13
N THR A 2 -7.90 10.65 -12.65
CA THR A 2 -7.92 9.21 -12.85
C THR A 2 -7.64 8.58 -11.48
N ASP A 3 -8.50 7.66 -11.05
CA ASP A 3 -8.34 6.97 -9.77
C ASP A 3 -7.07 6.10 -9.83
N ILE A 4 -6.17 6.26 -8.87
CA ILE A 4 -4.94 5.47 -8.76
C ILE A 4 -5.26 4.02 -8.39
N TYR A 5 -6.39 3.78 -7.71
CA TYR A 5 -6.76 2.45 -7.26
C TYR A 5 -7.45 1.64 -8.36
N GLY A 6 -7.20 0.33 -8.35
CA GLY A 6 -7.73 -0.62 -9.32
C GLY A 6 -6.65 -1.22 -10.22
N THR A 7 -7.10 -1.87 -11.29
CA THR A 7 -6.23 -2.57 -12.25
C THR A 7 -5.94 -1.68 -13.45
N HIS A 8 -4.66 -1.55 -13.78
CA HIS A 8 -4.14 -0.70 -14.83
C HIS A 8 -3.30 -1.50 -15.81
N THR A 9 -3.49 -1.23 -17.08
CA THR A 9 -2.66 -1.75 -18.17
C THR A 9 -1.59 -0.71 -18.48
N PRO A 10 -0.29 -1.02 -18.40
CA PRO A 10 0.78 -0.16 -18.91
C PRO A 10 0.56 0.20 -20.40
N PRO A 11 1.06 1.36 -20.86
CA PRO A 11 1.79 2.35 -20.09
C PRO A 11 0.86 3.28 -19.29
N PHE A 12 1.27 3.64 -18.09
CA PHE A 12 0.57 4.65 -17.29
C PHE A 12 1.51 5.46 -16.39
N GLU A 13 1.03 6.65 -16.00
CA GLU A 13 1.68 7.55 -15.07
C GLU A 13 0.61 8.21 -14.19
N PHE A 14 0.80 8.14 -12.87
CA PHE A 14 0.02 8.83 -11.87
C PHE A 14 0.92 9.82 -11.14
N ILE A 15 0.44 11.05 -10.99
CA ILE A 15 1.11 12.12 -10.25
C ILE A 15 0.08 12.71 -9.29
N GLU A 16 0.31 12.53 -7.99
CA GLU A 16 -0.56 13.02 -6.92
C GLU A 16 0.30 13.49 -5.76
N ASP A 17 0.20 14.79 -5.44
CA ASP A 17 1.04 15.47 -4.45
C ASP A 17 2.55 15.15 -4.62
N GLU A 18 3.14 14.37 -3.72
CA GLU A 18 4.55 13.98 -3.72
C GLU A 18 4.79 12.57 -4.28
N LEU A 19 3.72 11.86 -4.67
CA LEU A 19 3.77 10.55 -5.30
C LEU A 19 3.81 10.68 -6.82
N THR A 20 4.82 10.09 -7.42
CA THR A 20 4.85 9.76 -8.85
C THR A 20 4.99 8.27 -9.03
N LEU A 21 4.05 7.64 -9.75
CA LEU A 21 4.05 6.20 -10.00
C LEU A 21 3.90 5.94 -11.50
N LYS A 22 4.83 5.17 -12.07
CA LYS A 22 4.90 4.89 -13.50
C LYS A 22 5.06 3.41 -13.76
N ALA A 23 4.45 2.95 -14.84
CA ALA A 23 4.75 1.67 -15.46
C ALA A 23 4.85 1.89 -16.97
N ILE A 24 6.06 1.76 -17.51
CA ILE A 24 6.33 1.98 -18.94
C ILE A 24 6.81 0.67 -19.55
N GLU A 25 6.22 0.29 -20.69
CA GLU A 25 6.59 -0.91 -21.42
C GLU A 25 7.57 -0.58 -22.54
N ASP A 26 8.66 -1.35 -22.63
CA ASP A 26 9.63 -1.33 -23.72
C ASP A 26 9.88 -2.77 -24.19
N ASP A 27 9.52 -3.07 -25.45
CA ASP A 27 9.51 -4.40 -26.06
C ASP A 27 8.79 -5.51 -25.26
N GLN A 28 9.52 -6.22 -24.37
CA GLN A 28 9.04 -7.33 -23.52
C GLN A 28 9.33 -7.08 -22.03
N GLN A 29 9.72 -5.87 -21.69
CA GLN A 29 10.11 -5.48 -20.35
C GLN A 29 9.35 -4.24 -19.93
N MET A 30 8.63 -4.36 -18.82
CA MET A 30 7.98 -3.24 -18.16
C MET A 30 8.90 -2.70 -17.08
N HIS A 31 8.98 -1.38 -16.96
CA HIS A 31 9.70 -0.67 -15.92
C HIS A 31 8.70 -0.03 -14.97
N TYR A 32 8.64 -0.54 -13.74
CA TYR A 32 7.91 0.10 -12.65
C TYR A 32 8.82 1.10 -11.93
N THR A 33 8.34 2.32 -11.75
CA THR A 33 9.02 3.36 -10.97
C THR A 33 8.03 3.99 -10.00
N ARG A 34 8.47 4.18 -8.75
CA ARG A 34 7.81 5.02 -7.76
C ARG A 34 8.80 6.03 -7.21
N GLU A 35 8.40 7.29 -7.20
CA GLU A 35 9.07 8.37 -6.47
C GLU A 35 8.09 8.86 -5.41
N LEU A 36 8.48 8.82 -4.15
CA LEU A 36 7.74 9.38 -3.02
C LEU A 36 8.74 10.07 -2.08
N GLU A 37 8.72 11.39 -2.07
CA GLU A 37 9.73 12.20 -1.36
C GLU A 37 11.18 11.77 -1.70
N GLU A 38 11.93 11.23 -0.73
CA GLU A 38 13.31 10.73 -0.88
C GLU A 38 13.37 9.22 -1.21
N ASP A 39 12.23 8.51 -1.20
CA ASP A 39 12.13 7.08 -1.47
C ASP A 39 11.82 6.82 -2.95
N ILE A 40 12.84 6.35 -3.68
CA ILE A 40 12.78 6.04 -5.10
C ILE A 40 12.95 4.54 -5.30
N VAL A 41 11.95 3.92 -5.92
CA VAL A 41 11.93 2.49 -6.25
C VAL A 41 11.86 2.32 -7.76
N GLU A 42 12.79 1.54 -8.30
CA GLU A 42 12.78 1.11 -9.71
C GLU A 42 12.85 -0.41 -9.77
N LYS A 43 11.92 -1.04 -10.50
CA LYS A 43 11.84 -2.49 -10.64
C LYS A 43 11.57 -2.87 -12.10
N PRO A 44 12.49 -3.57 -12.79
CA PRO A 44 12.19 -4.18 -14.08
C PRO A 44 11.29 -5.39 -13.88
N VAL A 45 10.32 -5.55 -14.76
CA VAL A 45 9.33 -6.64 -14.77
C VAL A 45 9.28 -7.23 -16.16
N ILE A 46 9.48 -8.54 -16.26
CA ILE A 46 9.39 -9.28 -17.52
C ILE A 46 8.08 -10.07 -17.49
N SER A 47 7.12 -9.68 -18.33
CA SER A 47 5.79 -10.30 -18.41
C SER A 47 5.20 -10.09 -19.80
N GLU A 48 4.49 -11.10 -20.33
CA GLU A 48 3.85 -11.03 -21.66
C GLU A 48 2.52 -10.24 -21.66
N ASP A 49 1.83 -10.17 -20.52
CA ASP A 49 0.59 -9.40 -20.33
C ASP A 49 0.64 -8.74 -18.93
N ALA A 50 1.54 -7.76 -18.77
CA ALA A 50 1.71 -7.07 -17.50
C ALA A 50 0.46 -6.25 -17.16
N ARG A 51 -0.23 -6.61 -16.08
CA ARG A 51 -1.25 -5.75 -15.47
C ARG A 51 -0.88 -5.47 -14.04
N ILE A 52 -1.08 -4.21 -13.64
CA ILE A 52 -0.75 -3.76 -12.29
C ILE A 52 -2.04 -3.47 -11.55
N THR A 53 -2.23 -4.10 -10.41
CA THR A 53 -3.32 -3.77 -9.49
C THR A 53 -2.77 -2.99 -8.31
N ILE A 54 -3.32 -1.79 -8.09
CA ILE A 54 -2.96 -0.91 -6.97
C ILE A 54 -4.14 -0.85 -6.02
N GLN A 55 -3.92 -1.19 -4.76
CA GLN A 55 -4.98 -1.20 -3.75
C GLN A 55 -4.46 -0.89 -2.34
N PRO A 56 -5.29 -0.27 -1.49
CA PRO A 56 -4.98 -0.19 -0.07
C PRO A 56 -5.00 -1.60 0.54
N VAL A 57 -4.04 -1.88 1.42
CA VAL A 57 -3.91 -3.14 2.15
C VAL A 57 -3.66 -2.85 3.63
N GLU A 58 -4.00 -3.84 4.46
CA GLU A 58 -3.55 -3.81 5.86
C GLU A 58 -2.01 -3.82 5.91
N PRO A 59 -1.38 -3.17 6.91
CA PRO A 59 0.06 -3.17 7.05
C PRO A 59 0.61 -4.58 7.07
N LEU A 60 1.47 -4.90 6.09
CA LEU A 60 2.01 -6.26 5.94
C LEU A 60 3.16 -6.52 6.90
N ASN A 61 3.82 -5.45 7.37
CA ASN A 61 4.95 -5.51 8.30
C ASN A 61 4.51 -5.68 9.76
N LEU A 62 3.54 -6.57 10.00
CA LEU A 62 3.20 -6.99 11.35
C LEU A 62 4.40 -7.77 11.93
N PRO A 63 4.88 -7.44 13.14
CA PRO A 63 5.76 -8.34 13.88
C PRO A 63 5.16 -9.75 13.89
N LYS A 64 6.00 -10.79 13.91
CA LYS A 64 5.55 -12.21 13.96
C LYS A 64 4.28 -12.35 14.79
N GLU A 65 3.21 -12.89 14.21
CA GLU A 65 1.91 -13.00 14.86
C GLU A 65 2.03 -13.76 16.18
N LEU A 66 2.15 -13.01 17.28
CA LEU A 66 2.05 -13.54 18.64
C LEU A 66 0.57 -13.60 19.07
N THR A 67 -0.27 -12.72 18.54
CA THR A 67 -1.70 -12.62 18.83
C THR A 67 -2.42 -11.83 17.72
N SER A 68 -3.72 -12.10 17.52
CA SER A 68 -4.62 -11.33 16.65
C SER A 68 -5.23 -10.10 17.34
N SER A 69 -4.79 -9.78 18.56
CA SER A 69 -5.28 -8.63 19.35
C SER A 69 -4.30 -7.47 19.31
N LEU A 70 -4.81 -6.25 19.11
CA LEU A 70 -4.04 -5.01 19.24
C LEU A 70 -4.15 -4.45 20.66
N LEU A 71 -3.01 -4.22 21.32
CA LEU A 71 -2.97 -3.48 22.57
C LEU A 71 -2.93 -1.98 22.26
N ILE A 72 -3.92 -1.23 22.74
CA ILE A 72 -3.93 0.23 22.71
C ILE A 72 -3.59 0.71 24.11
N ASP A 73 -2.41 1.31 24.26
CA ASP A 73 -1.96 1.90 25.52
C ASP A 73 -2.13 3.42 25.46
N PHE A 74 -2.89 3.97 26.40
CA PHE A 74 -3.10 5.42 26.50
C PHE A 74 -2.00 6.00 27.37
N GLU A 75 -1.29 7.04 26.87
CA GLU A 75 -0.23 7.72 27.64
C GLU A 75 -0.69 8.14 29.05
N ASN A 76 -1.97 8.52 29.18
CA ASN A 76 -2.59 8.88 30.43
C ASN A 76 -3.76 7.94 30.75
N PRO A 77 -3.92 7.46 31.99
CA PRO A 77 -5.03 6.62 32.38
C PRO A 77 -6.39 7.29 32.15
N ILE A 78 -7.34 6.55 31.61
CA ILE A 78 -8.73 7.00 31.45
C ILE A 78 -9.55 6.44 32.62
N VAL A 79 -10.10 7.32 33.45
CA VAL A 79 -11.03 6.96 34.53
C VAL A 79 -12.46 7.05 34.00
N ILE A 80 -13.28 6.00 34.23
CA ILE A 80 -14.65 5.92 33.73
C ILE A 80 -15.57 5.48 34.87
N ASP A 81 -16.68 6.20 35.05
CA ASP A 81 -17.69 5.86 36.07
C ASP A 81 -18.44 4.56 35.75
N SER A 82 -18.98 3.93 36.79
CA SER A 82 -19.78 2.71 36.62
C SER A 82 -20.98 2.95 35.71
N GLY A 83 -21.15 2.08 34.71
CA GLY A 83 -22.25 2.16 33.74
C GLY A 83 -22.05 3.18 32.62
N MET A 84 -20.98 3.99 32.65
CA MET A 84 -20.66 4.89 31.56
C MET A 84 -20.00 4.15 30.39
N LYS A 85 -20.30 4.62 29.17
CA LYS A 85 -19.67 4.17 27.93
C LYS A 85 -18.98 5.35 27.26
N LYS A 86 -17.80 5.11 26.71
CA LYS A 86 -17.07 6.08 25.90
C LYS A 86 -16.54 5.37 24.67
N GLU A 87 -16.78 5.96 23.51
CA GLU A 87 -16.20 5.52 22.24
C GLU A 87 -14.81 6.14 22.08
N VAL A 88 -13.87 5.33 21.64
CA VAL A 88 -12.51 5.75 21.27
C VAL A 88 -12.31 5.35 19.82
N PHE A 89 -11.77 6.27 19.03
CA PHE A 89 -11.39 6.05 17.65
C PHE A 89 -9.87 5.97 17.59
N ALA A 90 -9.35 4.98 16.88
CA ALA A 90 -7.95 4.88 16.53
C ALA A 90 -7.84 4.93 15.00
N THR A 91 -6.86 5.65 14.49
CA THR A 91 -6.49 5.58 13.08
C THR A 91 -5.70 4.30 12.86
N PHE A 92 -6.07 3.54 11.82
CA PHE A 92 -5.31 2.38 11.41
C PHE A 92 -4.40 2.78 10.25
N PRO A 93 -3.08 2.55 10.33
CA PRO A 93 -2.22 2.80 9.19
C PRO A 93 -2.65 1.88 8.05
N ILE A 94 -2.77 2.44 6.84
CA ILE A 94 -3.03 1.69 5.62
C ILE A 94 -1.78 1.76 4.75
N GLU A 95 -1.37 0.62 4.21
CA GLU A 95 -0.31 0.58 3.20
C GLU A 95 -0.96 0.52 1.81
N ILE A 96 -0.25 0.98 0.79
CA ILE A 96 -0.63 0.86 -0.61
C ILE A 96 0.26 -0.22 -1.21
N ALA A 97 -0.35 -1.26 -1.75
CA ALA A 97 0.36 -2.35 -2.41
C ALA A 97 0.12 -2.33 -3.92
N VAL A 98 1.20 -2.60 -4.64
CA VAL A 98 1.25 -2.71 -6.09
C VAL A 98 1.48 -4.18 -6.41
N PHE A 99 0.56 -4.81 -7.13
CA PHE A 99 0.64 -6.22 -7.53
C PHE A 99 0.79 -6.35 -9.03
N LEU A 100 1.62 -7.31 -9.46
CA LEU A 100 1.61 -7.77 -10.84
C LEU A 100 0.61 -8.92 -10.97
N GLU A 101 -0.36 -8.82 -11.87
CA GLU A 101 -1.28 -9.93 -12.17
C GLU A 101 -0.59 -10.96 -13.06
N SER A 102 0.33 -11.75 -12.50
CA SER A 102 1.01 -12.83 -13.22
C SER A 102 0.73 -14.18 -12.58
N GLY A 103 -0.42 -14.80 -12.88
CA GLY A 103 -0.73 -16.22 -12.65
C GLY A 103 -0.71 -16.78 -11.20
N SER A 104 -0.05 -16.13 -10.24
CA SER A 104 0.00 -16.50 -8.83
C SER A 104 0.17 -15.25 -7.96
N PRO A 105 -0.79 -14.96 -7.06
CA PRO A 105 -0.69 -13.85 -6.14
C PRO A 105 0.05 -14.33 -4.89
N GLU A 106 1.35 -14.07 -4.78
CA GLU A 106 2.04 -14.34 -3.51
C GLU A 106 2.77 -13.12 -2.93
N LYS A 107 3.28 -12.20 -3.75
CA LYS A 107 4.02 -11.03 -3.25
C LYS A 107 3.70 -9.77 -4.04
N PRO A 108 3.48 -8.65 -3.35
CA PRO A 108 3.40 -7.35 -4.02
C PRO A 108 4.74 -7.02 -4.68
N LEU A 109 4.65 -6.39 -5.84
CA LEU A 109 5.77 -5.76 -6.53
C LEU A 109 6.34 -4.64 -5.65
N ASP A 110 5.49 -3.87 -5.00
CA ASP A 110 5.89 -2.75 -4.13
C ASP A 110 4.85 -2.51 -3.02
N ILE A 111 5.30 -1.99 -1.88
CA ILE A 111 4.43 -1.57 -0.77
C ILE A 111 4.99 -0.27 -0.20
N PHE A 112 4.12 0.71 0.03
CA PHE A 112 4.49 2.01 0.60
C PHE A 112 3.32 2.62 1.38
N THR A 113 3.59 3.69 2.14
CA THR A 113 2.56 4.48 2.85
C THR A 113 2.72 5.93 2.44
N LEU A 114 1.62 6.67 2.32
CA LEU A 114 1.65 8.13 2.15
C LEU A 114 1.83 8.77 3.53
N ALA A 115 2.76 9.72 3.66
CA ALA A 115 3.11 10.36 4.94
C ALA A 115 1.94 11.12 5.58
#